data_AF-A0A8C6RPX2-F1
#
_entry.id   AF-A0A8C6RPX2-F1
#
_cell.length_a   1.000
_cell.length_b   1.000
_cell.length_c   1.000
_cell.angle_alpha   90.00
_cell.angle_beta   90.00
_cell.angle_gamma   90.00
#
_symmetry.space_group_name_H-M   'P 1'
#
loop_
_entity.id
_entity.type
_entity.pdbx_description
1 polymer ?
#
loop_
_entity_poly.entity_id
_entity_poly.type
_entity_poly.pdbx_seq_one_letter_code
_entity_poly.pdbx_strand_id
1 'polypeptide(L)'
;MTCGLLGVTVTFRRPAKWSGYLRHLCGRGAVMDLGPMRKSYRGDQEAFEEAHLTSLDPIKQFASWFEEAVQCPDIWEANAMCLATSTRTLIRLLLLSSTGNLF
;
A
#
# COMPACT_ATOMS: atom_id res chain seq x y z
N MET A 1 29.62 -34.16 -0.19
CA MET A 1 29.44 -32.74 -0.58
C MET A 1 28.24 -32.19 0.18
N THR A 2 28.42 -31.83 1.45
CA THR A 2 27.36 -31.26 2.30
C THR A 2 27.48 -29.75 2.26
N CYS A 3 26.58 -29.09 1.54
CA CYS A 3 26.47 -27.63 1.50
C CYS A 3 25.69 -27.17 2.73
N GLY A 4 26.36 -26.49 3.67
CA GLY A 4 25.75 -25.96 4.88
C GLY A 4 25.11 -24.60 4.63
N LEU A 5 23.78 -24.50 4.76
CA LEU A 5 23.06 -23.23 4.78
C LEU A 5 23.11 -22.66 6.21
N LEU A 6 23.91 -21.62 6.39
CA LEU A 6 23.89 -20.78 7.60
C LEU A 6 22.62 -19.92 7.57
N GLY A 7 21.59 -20.33 8.31
CA GLY A 7 20.40 -19.53 8.54
C GLY A 7 20.69 -18.36 9.47
N VAL A 8 20.53 -17.13 9.00
CA VAL A 8 20.60 -15.92 9.82
C VAL A 8 19.28 -15.79 10.59
N THR A 9 19.35 -15.86 11.92
CA THR A 9 18.19 -15.67 12.79
C THR A 9 18.06 -14.18 13.12
N VAL A 10 17.08 -13.50 12.53
CA VAL A 10 16.72 -12.13 12.93
C VAL A 10 15.85 -12.20 14.17
N THR A 11 16.38 -11.75 15.31
CA THR A 11 15.63 -11.70 16.57
C THR A 11 14.87 -10.37 16.65
N PHE A 12 13.55 -10.42 16.47
CA PHE A 12 12.68 -9.26 16.68
C PHE A 12 12.53 -9.03 18.19
N ARG A 13 13.37 -8.16 18.75
CA ARG A 13 13.41 -7.88 20.19
C ARG A 13 12.32 -6.88 20.56
N ARG A 14 11.07 -7.34 20.63
CA ARG A 14 9.95 -6.87 21.50
C ARG A 14 8.64 -7.56 21.08
N PRO A 15 7.94 -8.28 21.97
CA PRO A 15 6.62 -8.81 21.66
C PRO A 15 5.60 -7.66 21.67
N ALA A 16 5.08 -7.27 20.51
CA ALA A 16 3.82 -6.54 20.48
C ALA A 16 2.75 -7.48 21.05
N LYS A 17 2.12 -7.08 22.17
CA LYS A 17 1.00 -7.83 22.77
C LYS A 17 -0.19 -7.83 21.82
N TRP A 18 -0.21 -8.77 20.88
CA TRP A 18 -1.38 -9.17 20.10
C TRP A 18 -1.97 -10.46 20.69
N SER A 19 -2.23 -10.46 22.00
CA SER A 19 -2.90 -11.59 22.65
C SER A 19 -4.41 -11.44 22.50
N GLY A 20 -4.95 -11.92 21.37
CA GLY A 20 -6.40 -12.14 21.25
C GLY A 20 -6.92 -12.37 19.84
N TYR A 21 -6.35 -11.71 18.83
CA TYR A 21 -6.97 -11.68 17.49
C TYR A 21 -6.53 -12.81 16.55
N LEU A 22 -5.43 -13.50 16.84
CA LEU A 22 -4.79 -14.40 15.87
C LEU A 22 -5.31 -15.85 15.85
N ARG A 23 -6.32 -16.21 16.66
CA ARG A 23 -6.83 -17.59 16.72
C ARG A 23 -8.12 -17.89 15.92
N HIS A 24 -8.62 -16.94 15.12
CA HIS A 24 -9.90 -17.12 14.42
C HIS A 24 -9.83 -17.16 12.88
N LEU A 25 -8.64 -17.19 12.26
CA LEU A 25 -8.51 -17.04 10.81
C LEU A 25 -8.48 -18.36 10.00
N CYS A 26 -8.53 -19.52 10.64
CA CYS A 26 -8.68 -20.81 9.96
C CYS A 26 -10.12 -21.35 10.09
N GLY A 27 -11.06 -20.78 9.35
CA GLY A 27 -12.38 -21.37 9.16
C GLY A 27 -13.47 -20.34 8.88
N ARG A 28 -13.92 -20.28 7.62
CA ARG A 28 -14.85 -19.29 7.03
C ARG A 28 -14.23 -17.91 6.83
N GLY A 29 -14.35 -17.41 5.60
CA GLY A 29 -13.92 -16.07 5.23
C GLY A 29 -14.56 -15.05 6.16
N ALA A 30 -13.76 -14.48 7.05
CA ALA A 30 -14.19 -13.37 7.88
C ALA A 30 -14.54 -12.22 6.94
N VAL A 31 -15.81 -11.86 6.87
CA VAL A 31 -16.24 -10.59 6.28
C VAL A 31 -15.66 -9.52 7.18
N MET A 32 -14.54 -8.91 6.76
CA MET A 32 -13.95 -7.79 7.49
C MET A 32 -14.81 -6.55 7.20
N ASP A 33 -15.39 -5.95 8.24
CA ASP A 33 -16.02 -4.64 8.11
C ASP A 33 -14.94 -3.57 7.95
N LEU A 34 -14.80 -3.05 6.74
CA LEU A 34 -13.86 -1.99 6.39
C LEU A 34 -14.47 -0.59 6.59
N GLY A 35 -15.74 -0.50 7.04
CA GLY A 35 -16.40 0.76 7.36
C GLY A 35 -15.55 1.68 8.25
N PRO A 36 -14.96 1.17 9.35
CA PRO A 36 -14.11 1.97 10.24
C PRO A 36 -12.81 2.50 9.61
N MET A 37 -12.34 1.93 8.49
CA MET A 37 -11.14 2.42 7.80
C MET A 37 -11.42 3.65 6.93
N ARG A 38 -12.70 3.96 6.66
CA ARG A 38 -13.08 5.12 5.85
C ARG A 38 -12.76 6.39 6.62
N LYS A 39 -11.89 7.22 6.07
CA LYS A 39 -11.70 8.61 6.53
C LYS A 39 -12.75 9.50 5.89
N SER A 40 -13.28 10.47 6.64
CA SER A 40 -14.13 11.52 6.06
C SER A 40 -13.35 12.28 4.99
N TYR A 41 -14.01 12.61 3.89
CA TYR A 41 -13.43 13.50 2.89
C TYR A 41 -13.26 14.90 3.48
N ARG A 42 -12.25 15.62 2.99
CA ARG A 42 -12.06 17.04 3.29
C ARG A 42 -13.25 17.84 2.73
N GLY A 43 -13.69 18.86 3.47
CA GLY A 43 -14.74 19.77 3.03
C GLY A 43 -14.24 20.75 1.97
N ASP A 44 -15.13 21.57 1.41
CA ASP A 44 -14.84 22.44 0.25
C ASP A 44 -13.63 23.36 0.45
N GLN A 45 -13.39 23.88 1.67
CA GLN A 45 -12.25 24.76 1.96
C GLN A 45 -10.90 24.03 2.06
N GLU A 46 -10.93 22.72 2.25
CA GLU A 46 -9.74 21.88 2.41
C GLU A 46 -9.55 20.92 1.22
N ALA A 47 -10.42 21.04 0.21
CA ALA A 47 -10.41 20.21 -0.98
C ALA A 47 -9.14 20.47 -1.81
N PHE A 48 -8.59 19.39 -2.37
CA PHE A 48 -7.44 19.49 -3.25
C PHE A 48 -7.92 19.92 -4.64
N GLU A 49 -7.64 21.17 -5.00
CA GLU A 49 -7.94 21.76 -6.31
C GLU A 49 -6.75 21.71 -7.29
N GLU A 50 -7.02 22.00 -8.57
CA GLU A 50 -6.01 22.05 -9.65
C GLU A 50 -4.87 23.04 -9.37
N ALA A 51 -5.14 24.11 -8.62
CA ALA A 51 -4.13 25.09 -8.22
C ALA A 51 -3.01 24.49 -7.34
N HIS A 52 -3.25 23.33 -6.72
CA HIS A 52 -2.27 22.62 -5.90
C HIS A 52 -1.44 21.59 -6.69
N LEU A 53 -1.66 21.46 -8.00
CA LEU A 53 -0.86 20.56 -8.84
C LEU A 53 0.55 21.13 -9.04
N THR A 54 1.54 20.25 -8.94
CA THR A 54 2.95 20.54 -9.22
C THR A 54 3.20 20.62 -10.74
N SER A 55 2.40 19.92 -11.54
CA SER A 55 2.45 19.92 -13.00
C SER A 55 1.08 19.61 -13.61
N LEU A 56 0.82 20.19 -14.78
CA LEU A 56 -0.32 19.82 -15.63
C LEU A 56 -0.02 18.59 -16.51
N ASP A 57 1.24 18.16 -16.57
CA ASP A 57 1.62 16.90 -17.22
C ASP A 57 1.31 15.74 -16.25
N PRO A 58 0.39 14.82 -16.60
CA PRO A 58 -0.07 13.78 -15.69
C PRO A 58 1.05 12.82 -15.26
N ILE A 59 2.06 12.60 -16.09
CA ILE A 59 3.17 11.69 -15.76
C ILE A 59 4.12 12.38 -14.78
N LYS A 60 4.41 13.67 -14.98
CA LYS A 60 5.22 14.45 -14.05
C LYS A 60 4.51 14.65 -12.71
N GLN A 61 3.21 14.89 -12.72
CA GLN A 61 2.40 15.01 -11.52
C GLN A 61 2.35 13.70 -10.72
N PHE A 62 2.19 12.56 -11.41
CA PHE A 62 2.28 11.25 -10.76
C PHE A 62 3.66 11.04 -10.13
N ALA A 63 4.73 11.38 -10.85
CA ALA A 63 6.09 11.24 -10.34
C ALA A 63 6.33 12.09 -9.08
N SER A 64 5.87 13.35 -9.04
CA SER A 64 6.02 14.19 -7.85
C SER A 64 5.26 13.63 -6.64
N TRP A 65 4.02 13.18 -6.82
CA TRP A 65 3.26 12.54 -5.73
C TRP A 65 3.86 11.22 -5.28
N PHE A 66 4.40 10.43 -6.20
CA PHE A 66 5.05 9.17 -5.86
C PHE A 66 6.31 9.42 -5.03
N GLU A 67 7.12 10.41 -5.39
CA GLU A 67 8.32 10.79 -4.63
C GLU A 67 7.96 11.29 -3.23
N GLU A 68 6.95 12.16 -3.11
CA GLU A 68 6.42 12.61 -1.81
C GLU A 68 5.93 11.44 -0.95
N ALA A 69 5.21 10.48 -1.55
CA ALA A 69 4.70 9.31 -0.84
C ALA A 69 5.82 8.39 -0.35
N VAL A 70 6.90 8.22 -1.13
CA VAL A 70 8.08 7.43 -0.73
C VAL A 70 8.83 8.09 0.44
N GLN A 71 8.83 9.42 0.52
CA GLN A 71 9.46 10.16 1.62
C GLN A 71 8.60 10.21 2.89
N CYS A 72 7.31 9.86 2.80
CA CYS A 72 6.39 9.89 3.93
C CYS A 72 6.54 8.64 4.82
N PRO A 73 6.92 8.77 6.11
CA PRO A 73 7.13 7.62 7.00
C PRO A 73 5.83 6.89 7.37
N ASP A 74 4.67 7.52 7.18
CA ASP A 74 3.36 6.92 7.45
C ASP A 74 2.90 5.98 6.31
N ILE A 75 3.55 6.05 5.13
CA ILE A 75 3.25 5.21 3.96
C ILE A 75 4.28 4.09 3.88
N TRP A 76 3.82 2.85 4.04
CA TRP A 76 4.72 1.69 4.08
C TRP A 76 5.11 1.16 2.69
N GLU A 77 4.13 1.03 1.78
CA GLU A 77 4.34 0.52 0.41
C GLU A 77 3.72 1.47 -0.62
N ALA A 78 4.40 2.59 -0.91
CA ALA A 78 3.92 3.59 -1.86
C ALA A 78 3.73 3.04 -3.30
N ASN A 79 4.42 1.95 -3.64
CA ASN A 79 4.33 1.29 -4.96
C ASN A 79 3.26 0.20 -5.03
N ALA A 80 2.53 -0.10 -3.96
CA ALA A 80 1.47 -1.10 -3.97
C ALA A 80 0.19 -0.55 -4.63
N MET A 81 -0.27 -1.22 -5.68
CA MET A 81 -1.39 -0.81 -6.53
C MET A 81 -2.48 -1.88 -6.57
N CYS A 82 -3.75 -1.47 -6.52
CA CYS A 82 -4.89 -2.36 -6.69
C CYS A 82 -5.32 -2.41 -8.15
N LEU A 83 -5.07 -3.52 -8.83
CA LEU A 83 -5.46 -3.74 -10.22
C LEU A 83 -6.79 -4.50 -10.31
N ALA A 84 -7.81 -3.86 -10.88
CA ALA A 84 -9.04 -4.51 -11.28
C ALA A 84 -8.90 -5.03 -12.72
N THR A 85 -9.26 -6.29 -12.97
CA THR A 85 -9.27 -6.87 -14.32
C THR A 85 -10.70 -7.15 -14.77
N SER A 86 -11.02 -7.06 -16.06
CA SER A 86 -12.39 -7.30 -16.55
C SER A 86 -12.76 -8.78 -16.63
N THR A 87 -11.79 -9.68 -16.82
CA THR A 87 -12.01 -11.12 -17.01
C THR A 87 -12.47 -11.83 -15.74
N ARG A 88 -12.08 -11.30 -14.58
CA ARG A 88 -12.51 -11.77 -13.26
C ARG A 88 -12.80 -10.51 -12.47
N THR A 89 -13.99 -10.38 -11.90
CA THR A 89 -14.44 -9.28 -11.03
C THR A 89 -13.66 -9.20 -9.70
N LEU A 90 -12.36 -9.46 -9.75
CA LEU A 90 -11.41 -9.52 -8.67
C LEU A 90 -10.47 -8.32 -8.79
N ILE A 91 -10.20 -7.70 -7.65
CA ILE A 91 -9.16 -6.70 -7.48
C ILE A 91 -7.94 -7.42 -6.91
N ARG A 92 -6.76 -7.22 -7.50
CA ARG A 92 -5.50 -7.81 -7.04
C ARG A 92 -4.49 -6.73 -6.68
N LEU A 93 -3.84 -6.89 -5.53
CA LEU A 93 -2.70 -6.07 -5.15
C LEU A 93 -1.45 -6.49 -5.92
N LEU A 94 -0.74 -5.53 -6.52
CA LEU A 94 0.50 -5.71 -7.27
C LEU A 94 1.49 -4.60 -6.91
N LEU A 95 2.79 -4.83 -7.12
CA LEU A 95 3.81 -3.81 -6.94
C LEU A 95 4.15 -3.17 -8.30
N LEU A 96 4.13 -1.84 -8.34
CA LEU A 96 4.61 -1.07 -9.49
C LEU A 96 6.14 -1.17 -9.53
N SER A 97 6.67 -1.71 -10.64
CA SER A 97 8.12 -1.92 -10.81
C SER A 97 8.76 -0.87 -11.71
N SER A 98 8.03 -0.35 -12.70
CA SER A 98 8.52 0.68 -13.60
C SER A 98 7.36 1.50 -14.16
N THR A 99 7.62 2.78 -14.35
CA THR A 99 6.86 3.64 -15.24
C THR A 99 7.59 3.64 -16.58
N GLY A 100 6.90 3.31 -17.67
CA GLY A 100 7.53 3.33 -19.00
C GLY A 100 8.14 4.71 -19.27
N ASN A 101 9.30 4.75 -19.93
CA ASN A 101 9.86 6.01 -20.42
C ASN A 101 8.88 6.61 -21.42
N LEU A 102 8.18 7.67 -21.01
CA LEU A 102 7.37 8.52 -21.89
C LEU A 102 8.17 9.74 -22.38
N PHE A 103 9.50 9.65 -22.33
CA PHE A 103 10.45 10.59 -22.92
C PHE A 103 11.48 9.82 -23.76
#